data_AF-C2KJQ4-F1
#
_entry.id   AF-C2KJQ4-F1
#
_cell.length_a   1.000
_cell.length_b   1.000
_cell.length_c   1.000
_cell.angle_alpha   90.00
_cell.angle_beta   90.00
_cell.angle_gamma   90.00
#
_symmetry.space_group_name_H-M   'P 1'
#
loop_
_entity.id
_entity.type
_entity.pdbx_description
1 polymer ?
#
loop_
_entity_poly.entity_id
_entity_poly.type
_entity_poly.pdbx_seq_one_letter_code
_entity_poly.pdbx_strand_id
1 'polypeptide(L)'
;MKVTAPSILFGLIEAGAVAQVTASSYVGTFGKKVEKFAEEIIKHNLAHVFVSDAHDLPNRDYEMVEAMAKLEKQMGRDYQELFETNAEAILDGDNVTSLVPEPIVKRKFFSKF
;
A
#
# COMPACT_ATOMS: atom_id res chain seq x y z
N MET A 1 -16.07 -12.56 -11.53
CA MET A 1 -16.45 -11.15 -11.23
C MET A 1 -15.20 -10.42 -10.77
N LYS A 2 -14.50 -9.68 -11.66
CA LYS A 2 -13.29 -8.92 -11.30
C LYS A 2 -13.70 -7.51 -10.90
N VAL A 3 -14.01 -7.31 -9.62
CA VAL A 3 -14.17 -5.96 -9.06
C VAL A 3 -12.77 -5.37 -8.95
N THR A 4 -12.29 -4.74 -10.02
CA THR A 4 -11.11 -3.86 -9.93
C THR A 4 -11.61 -2.42 -9.98
N ALA A 5 -12.20 -1.98 -8.87
CA ALA A 5 -12.65 -0.62 -8.69
C ALA A 5 -11.82 0.05 -7.59
N PRO A 6 -10.62 0.60 -7.92
CA PRO A 6 -9.83 1.38 -6.97
C PRO A 6 -10.61 2.54 -6.32
N SER A 7 -11.68 3.01 -6.98
CA SER A 7 -12.61 3.99 -6.44
C SER A 7 -13.33 3.53 -5.16
N ILE A 8 -13.53 2.22 -4.97
CA ILE A 8 -14.10 1.69 -3.73
C ILE A 8 -13.11 1.90 -2.59
N LEU A 9 -11.84 1.54 -2.79
CA LEU A 9 -10.80 1.76 -1.78
C LEU A 9 -10.69 3.24 -1.44
N PHE A 10 -10.61 4.11 -2.45
CA PHE A 10 -10.59 5.57 -2.26
C PHE A 10 -11.77 6.05 -1.38
N GLY A 11 -13.01 5.66 -1.71
CA GLY A 11 -14.18 6.06 -0.93
C GLY A 11 -14.19 5.52 0.50
N LEU A 12 -13.60 4.34 0.74
CA LEU A 12 -13.43 3.80 2.10
C LEU A 12 -12.40 4.61 2.89
N ILE A 13 -11.26 4.97 2.28
CA ILE A 13 -10.24 5.80 2.92
C ILE A 13 -10.78 7.20 3.23
N GLU A 14 -11.51 7.82 2.30
CA GLU A 14 -12.18 9.11 2.57
C GLU A 14 -13.19 9.03 3.72
N ALA A 15 -13.82 7.87 3.92
CA ALA A 15 -14.74 7.63 5.02
C ALA A 15 -14.04 7.30 6.37
N GLY A 16 -12.70 7.30 6.40
CA GLY A 16 -11.90 7.07 7.61
C GLY A 16 -11.46 5.61 7.81
N ALA A 17 -11.58 4.74 6.80
CA ALA A 17 -11.05 3.39 6.89
C ALA A 17 -9.51 3.39 6.84
N VAL A 18 -8.90 2.45 7.56
CA VAL A 18 -7.47 2.16 7.45
C VAL A 18 -7.29 0.99 6.49
N ALA A 19 -6.29 1.08 5.61
CA ALA A 19 -5.93 0.02 4.68
C ALA A 19 -4.47 -0.39 4.83
N GLN A 20 -4.25 -1.69 4.62
CA GLN A 20 -2.98 -2.37 4.69
C GLN A 20 -2.60 -2.93 3.30
N VAL A 21 -1.30 -2.97 3.01
CA VAL A 21 -0.74 -3.60 1.81
C VAL A 21 0.14 -4.76 2.24
N THR A 22 0.01 -5.92 1.60
CA THR A 22 0.91 -7.05 1.87
C THR A 22 2.31 -6.76 1.34
N ALA A 23 3.35 -6.90 2.17
CA ALA A 23 4.73 -6.62 1.80
C ALA A 23 5.16 -7.39 0.54
N SER A 24 4.85 -8.68 0.45
CA SER A 24 5.09 -9.55 -0.73
C SER A 24 4.45 -9.03 -2.01
N SER A 25 3.29 -8.37 -1.93
CA SER A 25 2.68 -7.70 -3.07
C SER A 25 3.52 -6.51 -3.52
N TYR A 26 4.05 -5.73 -2.57
CA TYR A 26 4.82 -4.51 -2.84
C TYR A 26 6.25 -4.78 -3.30
N VAL A 27 6.92 -5.83 -2.80
CA VAL A 27 8.29 -6.21 -3.23
C VAL A 27 8.29 -7.06 -4.51
N GLY A 28 7.12 -7.54 -4.94
CA GLY A 28 6.93 -8.14 -6.27
C GLY A 28 6.89 -9.66 -6.30
N THR A 29 6.77 -10.33 -5.15
CA THR A 29 6.65 -11.80 -5.01
C THR A 29 5.49 -12.35 -5.83
N PHE A 30 4.37 -11.63 -5.92
CA PHE A 30 3.20 -12.01 -6.72
C PHE A 30 3.22 -11.50 -8.18
N GLY A 31 4.37 -10.98 -8.62
CA GLY A 31 4.63 -10.56 -9.99
C GLY A 31 4.35 -9.07 -10.26
N LYS A 32 4.97 -8.57 -11.34
CA LYS A 32 5.06 -7.14 -11.70
C LYS A 32 3.73 -6.39 -11.77
N LYS A 33 2.63 -7.08 -12.11
CA LYS A 33 1.31 -6.45 -12.19
C LYS A 33 0.74 -6.13 -10.81
N VAL A 34 0.96 -7.04 -9.84
CA VAL A 34 0.55 -6.85 -8.46
C VAL A 34 1.43 -5.79 -7.81
N GLU A 35 2.73 -5.88 -8.01
CA GLU A 35 3.73 -4.90 -7.56
C GLU A 35 3.37 -3.48 -7.95
N LYS A 36 3.15 -3.24 -9.25
CA LYS A 36 2.77 -1.91 -9.74
C LYS A 36 1.47 -1.42 -9.14
N PHE A 37 0.50 -2.30 -8.91
CA PHE A 37 -0.77 -1.87 -8.32
C PHE A 37 -0.62 -1.54 -6.83
N ALA A 38 0.19 -2.30 -6.08
CA ALA A 38 0.55 -1.97 -4.71
C ALA A 38 1.29 -0.63 -4.61
N GLU A 39 2.22 -0.36 -5.53
CA GLU A 39 2.89 0.94 -5.64
C GLU A 39 1.90 2.08 -5.92
N GLU A 40 0.92 1.88 -6.81
CA GLU A 40 -0.10 2.91 -7.09
C GLU A 40 -0.98 3.19 -5.86
N ILE A 41 -1.36 2.16 -5.10
CA ILE A 41 -2.11 2.33 -3.84
C ILE A 41 -1.33 3.24 -2.87
N ILE A 42 -0.03 2.96 -2.69
CA ILE A 42 0.81 3.73 -1.76
C ILE A 42 1.03 5.16 -2.27
N LYS A 43 1.36 5.34 -3.56
CA LYS A 43 1.60 6.67 -4.16
C LYS A 43 0.39 7.60 -4.07
N HIS A 44 -0.81 7.05 -4.02
CA HIS A 44 -2.05 7.81 -3.91
C HIS A 44 -2.56 7.91 -2.46
N ASN A 45 -1.70 7.63 -1.47
CA ASN A 45 -2.00 7.69 -0.04
C ASN A 45 -3.20 6.80 0.37
N LEU A 46 -3.40 5.68 -0.31
CA LEU A 46 -4.54 4.76 -0.06
C LEU A 46 -4.19 3.59 0.87
N ALA A 47 -2.96 3.53 1.37
CA ALA A 47 -2.49 2.54 2.32
C ALA A 47 -1.64 3.18 3.42
N HIS A 48 -1.68 2.58 4.60
CA HIS A 48 -1.17 3.19 5.83
C HIS A 48 -0.11 2.35 6.53
N VAL A 49 -0.14 1.03 6.31
CA VAL A 49 0.77 0.06 6.92
C VAL A 49 1.06 -1.09 5.97
N PHE A 50 2.21 -1.76 6.17
CA PHE A 50 2.47 -3.07 5.58
C PHE A 50 2.06 -4.20 6.52
N VAL A 51 1.65 -5.32 5.93
CA VAL A 51 1.43 -6.58 6.63
C VAL A 51 2.20 -7.70 5.94
N SER A 52 2.65 -8.69 6.70
CA SER A 52 3.32 -9.86 6.11
C SER A 52 2.36 -10.80 5.41
N ASP A 53 1.10 -10.92 5.88
CA ASP A 53 0.09 -11.93 5.48
C ASP A 53 0.57 -13.39 5.70
N ALA A 54 1.02 -13.67 6.94
CA ALA A 54 1.71 -14.89 7.33
C ALA A 54 0.86 -16.18 7.28
N HIS A 55 1.09 -17.00 6.27
CA HIS A 55 0.81 -18.44 6.22
C HIS A 55 2.16 -19.14 5.96
N ASP A 56 2.53 -20.11 6.80
CA ASP A 56 3.80 -20.87 6.91
C ASP A 56 4.68 -20.98 5.65
N LEU A 57 5.51 -19.96 5.37
CA LEU A 57 6.54 -20.02 4.32
C LEU A 57 7.86 -19.44 4.88
N PRO A 58 9.01 -20.12 4.69
CA PRO A 58 10.31 -19.57 5.08
C PRO A 58 10.61 -18.30 4.25
N ASN A 59 11.20 -17.27 4.89
CA ASN A 59 11.69 -15.98 4.33
C ASN A 59 10.82 -14.70 4.49
N ARG A 60 9.85 -14.63 5.40
CA ARG A 60 8.96 -13.45 5.53
C ARG A 60 9.54 -12.20 6.19
N ASP A 61 10.42 -12.32 7.19
CA ASP A 61 11.04 -11.15 7.83
C ASP A 61 11.82 -10.31 6.81
N TYR A 62 12.39 -10.99 5.81
CA TYR A 62 13.10 -10.36 4.72
C TYR A 62 12.19 -9.46 3.86
N GLU A 63 10.96 -9.89 3.55
CA GLU A 63 10.04 -9.09 2.71
C GLU A 63 9.55 -7.82 3.41
N MET A 64 9.35 -7.83 4.74
CA MET A 64 8.98 -6.61 5.48
C MET A 64 10.12 -5.59 5.47
N VAL A 65 11.35 -6.03 5.74
CA VAL A 65 12.55 -5.18 5.67
C VAL A 65 12.74 -4.63 4.27
N GLU A 66 12.61 -5.48 3.24
CA GLU A 66 12.68 -5.06 1.84
C GLU A 66 11.57 -4.07 1.47
N ALA A 67 10.34 -4.27 1.94
CA ALA A 67 9.22 -3.37 1.67
C ALA A 67 9.47 -1.99 2.27
N MET A 68 9.96 -1.91 3.51
CA MET A 68 10.31 -0.64 4.16
C MET A 68 11.48 0.06 3.45
N ALA A 69 12.55 -0.66 3.12
CA ALA A 69 13.66 -0.10 2.38
C ALA A 69 13.25 0.38 0.97
N LYS A 70 12.38 -0.37 0.29
CA LYS A 70 11.81 0.02 -1.01
C LYS A 70 10.93 1.26 -0.86
N LEU A 71 10.13 1.35 0.20
CA LEU A 71 9.25 2.48 0.49
C LEU A 71 10.07 3.77 0.72
N GLU A 72 11.10 3.70 1.58
CA GLU A 72 12.02 4.82 1.82
C GLU A 72 12.65 5.30 0.52
N LYS A 73 13.14 4.37 -0.31
CA LYS A 73 13.75 4.70 -1.60
C LYS A 73 12.78 5.37 -2.58
N GLN A 74 11.50 5.01 -2.56
CA GLN A 74 10.50 5.51 -3.51
C GLN A 74 9.78 6.78 -3.04
N MET A 75 9.49 6.88 -1.75
CA MET A 75 8.62 7.91 -1.15
C MET A 75 9.35 8.82 -0.16
N GLY A 76 10.58 8.47 0.25
CA GLY A 76 11.37 9.18 1.24
C GLY A 76 11.25 8.58 2.64
N ARG A 77 12.21 8.93 3.51
CA ARG A 77 12.32 8.43 4.89
C ARG A 77 11.10 8.80 5.72
N ASP A 78 10.62 10.04 5.66
CA ASP A 78 9.43 10.50 6.40
C ASP A 78 8.19 9.64 6.12
N TYR A 79 8.01 9.20 4.87
CA TYR A 79 6.87 8.37 4.49
C TYR A 79 7.01 6.93 5.00
N GLN A 80 8.24 6.43 5.04
CA GLN A 80 8.53 5.13 5.62
C GLN A 80 8.35 5.16 7.15
N GLU A 81 8.78 6.22 7.83
CA GLU A 81 8.56 6.42 9.28
C GLU A 81 7.07 6.52 9.59
N LEU A 82 6.29 7.22 8.75
CA LEU A 82 4.83 7.26 8.87
C LEU A 82 4.21 5.86 8.88
N PHE A 83 4.71 4.93 8.06
CA PHE A 83 4.23 3.55 8.05
C PHE A 83 4.61 2.79 9.34
N GLU A 84 5.78 3.06 9.92
CA GLU A 84 6.19 2.49 11.24
C GLU A 84 5.30 3.01 12.36
N THR A 85 5.17 4.34 12.47
CA THR A 85 4.36 4.98 13.50
C THR A 85 2.88 4.62 13.39
N ASN A 86 2.36 4.47 12.17
CA ASN A 86 0.98 3.99 11.99
C ASN A 86 0.79 2.55 12.47
N ALA A 87 1.79 1.68 12.31
CA ALA A 87 1.72 0.32 12.83
C ALA A 87 1.73 0.31 14.36
N GLU A 88 2.57 1.14 14.99
CA GLU A 88 2.60 1.32 16.44
C GLU A 88 1.27 1.87 16.96
N ALA A 89 0.73 2.92 16.34
CA ALA A 89 -0.55 3.52 16.71
C ALA A 89 -1.70 2.50 16.68
N ILE A 90 -1.73 1.59 15.69
CA ILE A 90 -2.73 0.51 15.63
C ILE A 90 -2.60 -0.43 16.84
N LEU A 91 -1.37 -0.76 17.26
CA LEU A 91 -1.15 -1.63 18.41
C LEU A 91 -1.55 -0.96 19.73
N ASP A 92 -1.30 0.34 19.84
CA ASP A 92 -1.59 1.14 21.03
C ASP A 92 -3.07 1.57 21.13
N GLY A 93 -3.84 1.40 20.04
CA GLY A 93 -5.24 1.82 19.96
C GLY A 93 -5.40 3.32 19.69
N ASP A 94 -4.35 3.96 19.20
CA ASP A 94 -4.29 5.38 18.83
C ASP A 94 -4.78 5.63 17.39
N ASN A 95 -4.93 6.90 17.05
CA ASN A 95 -5.34 7.31 15.70
C ASN A 95 -4.19 7.11 14.69
N VAL A 96 -4.51 6.44 13.58
CA VAL A 96 -3.64 6.34 12.41
C VAL A 96 -3.57 7.69 11.70
N THR A 97 -2.36 8.11 11.34
CA THR A 97 -2.14 9.31 10.54
C THR A 97 -2.31 8.99 9.05
N SER A 98 -3.22 9.72 8.40
CA SER A 98 -3.49 9.60 6.96
C SER A 98 -3.14 10.90 6.25
N LEU A 99 -2.49 10.77 5.09
CA LEU A 99 -2.31 11.87 4.15
C LEU A 99 -3.56 12.02 3.29
N VAL A 100 -3.67 13.13 2.55
CA VAL A 100 -4.81 13.37 1.65
C VAL A 100 -4.87 12.27 0.58
N PRO A 101 -5.93 11.44 0.52
CA PRO A 101 -6.03 10.36 -0.44
C PRO A 101 -6.26 10.91 -1.85
N GLU A 102 -5.70 10.24 -2.86
CA GLU A 102 -5.91 10.57 -4.27
C GLU A 102 -6.57 9.41 -5.02
N PRO A 103 -7.47 9.67 -5.99
CA PRO A 103 -8.09 8.60 -6.76
C PRO A 103 -7.13 8.02 -7.81
N ILE A 104 -7.00 6.70 -7.86
CA ILE A 104 -6.27 6.01 -8.95
C ILE A 104 -7.10 6.04 -10.24
N VAL A 105 -6.73 6.91 -11.19
CA VAL A 105 -7.42 7.03 -12.48
C VAL A 105 -6.71 6.22 -13.56
N LYS A 106 -7.37 5.19 -14.11
CA LYS A 106 -6.85 4.47 -15.29
C LYS A 106 -6.88 5.41 -16.50
N ARG A 107 -5.71 5.75 -17.05
CA ARG A 107 -5.62 6.45 -18.33
C ARG A 107 -6.33 5.64 -19.41
N LYS A 108 -7.36 6.23 -20.03
CA LYS A 108 -7.95 5.68 -21.26
C LYS A 108 -6.95 5.93 -22.39
N PHE A 109 -6.37 4.87 -22.94
CA PHE A 109 -5.64 4.97 -24.20
C PHE A 109 -6.65 5.33 -25.30
N PHE A 110 -6.68 6.59 -25.70
CA PHE A 110 -7.26 6.96 -26.98
C PHE A 110 -6.30 6.44 -28.06
N SER A 111 -6.61 5.27 -28.62
CA SER A 111 -6.10 4.86 -29.92
C SER A 111 -6.59 5.92 -30.91
N LYS A 112 -5.69 6.86 -31.24
CA LYS A 112 -5.87 7.75 -32.39
C LYS A 112 -5.67 6.85 -33.61
N PHE A 113 -6.76 6.54 -34.30
CA PHE A 113 -6.69 6.25 -35.73
C PHE A 113 -6.23 7.52 -36.45
#